data_AF-A0A7W5BJ71-F1
#
_entry.id   AF-A0A7W5BJ71-F1
#
_cell.length_a   1.000
_cell.length_b   1.000
_cell.length_c   1.000
_cell.angle_alpha   90.00
_cell.angle_beta   90.00
_cell.angle_gamma   90.00
#
_symmetry.space_group_name_H-M   'P 1'
#
loop_
_entity.id
_entity.type
_entity.pdbx_description
1 polymer ?
#
loop_
_entity_poly.entity_id
_entity_poly.type
_entity_poly.pdbx_seq_one_letter_code
_entity_poly.pdbx_strand_id
1 'polypeptide(L)'
;MNTTRLFLGLVAVLGVTLAGNPADADELVHFESAPVKLSPLRIRKASEQGENLPQPQGTPLLGYLSRPQGSGPFPAIVVMHGCEGMRFSVKDLWPKRLVSWGYVVLVVDSFTTRNIKDTCQSYLPDRVFDAYG
;
A
#
# COMPACT_ATOMS: atom_id res chain seq x y z
N MET A 1 -50.04 -57.32 -13.37
CA MET A 1 -50.46 -56.07 -12.67
C MET A 1 -49.22 -55.50 -12.00
N ASN A 2 -48.65 -54.49 -12.64
CA ASN A 2 -47.41 -53.82 -12.28
C ASN A 2 -47.66 -52.82 -11.17
N THR A 3 -46.67 -52.55 -10.32
CA THR A 3 -46.23 -51.17 -10.00
C THR A 3 -44.92 -51.19 -9.23
N THR A 4 -43.82 -50.94 -9.94
CA THR A 4 -42.53 -50.54 -9.38
C THR A 4 -42.67 -49.11 -8.85
N ARG A 5 -42.40 -48.87 -7.56
CA ARG A 5 -42.40 -47.51 -6.99
C ARG A 5 -40.99 -46.93 -7.05
N LEU A 6 -40.82 -45.99 -7.98
CA LEU A 6 -39.62 -45.18 -8.17
C LEU A 6 -39.59 -44.10 -7.07
N PHE A 7 -38.62 -44.16 -6.15
CA PHE A 7 -38.34 -43.06 -5.22
C PHE A 7 -37.29 -42.15 -5.86
N LEU A 8 -37.70 -40.98 -6.37
CA LEU A 8 -36.77 -39.89 -6.68
C LEU A 8 -36.36 -39.20 -5.38
N GLY A 9 -35.11 -39.42 -4.95
CA GLY A 9 -34.47 -38.63 -3.91
C GLY A 9 -34.02 -37.28 -4.48
N LEU A 10 -34.59 -36.19 -3.98
CA LEU A 10 -34.19 -34.82 -4.33
C LEU A 10 -32.84 -34.51 -3.65
N VAL A 11 -31.73 -34.56 -4.39
CA VAL A 11 -30.42 -34.11 -3.89
C VAL A 11 -30.36 -32.59 -4.02
N ALA A 12 -30.53 -31.89 -2.90
CA ALA A 12 -30.28 -30.46 -2.82
C ALA A 12 -28.76 -30.23 -2.79
N VAL A 13 -28.18 -29.87 -3.93
CA VAL A 13 -26.80 -29.39 -4.00
C VAL A 13 -26.79 -27.96 -3.44
N LEU A 14 -26.39 -27.80 -2.17
CA LEU A 14 -26.00 -26.50 -1.64
C LEU A 14 -24.72 -26.09 -2.38
N GLY A 15 -24.88 -25.25 -3.41
CA GLY A 15 -23.76 -24.60 -4.07
C GLY A 15 -23.05 -23.69 -3.07
N VAL A 16 -21.87 -24.09 -2.60
CA VAL A 16 -20.96 -23.20 -1.90
C VAL A 16 -20.44 -22.22 -2.95
N THR A 17 -21.05 -21.05 -3.03
CA THR A 17 -20.42 -19.92 -3.69
C THR A 17 -19.19 -19.56 -2.86
N LEU A 18 -17.99 -19.80 -3.39
CA LEU A 18 -16.76 -19.20 -2.88
C LEU A 18 -16.96 -17.69 -2.91
N ALA A 19 -17.35 -17.12 -1.76
CA ALA A 19 -17.36 -15.69 -1.55
C ALA A 19 -15.94 -15.19 -1.87
N GLY A 20 -15.84 -14.20 -2.76
CA GLY A 20 -14.58 -13.55 -3.06
C GLY A 20 -13.89 -13.13 -1.76
N ASN A 21 -12.55 -13.17 -1.76
CA ASN A 21 -11.73 -12.78 -0.61
C ASN A 21 -12.33 -11.54 0.07
N PRO A 22 -12.50 -11.56 1.41
CA PRO A 22 -13.00 -10.39 2.12
C PRO A 22 -12.12 -9.19 1.74
N ALA A 23 -12.75 -8.03 1.61
CA ALA A 23 -12.03 -6.77 1.46
C ALA A 23 -10.94 -6.69 2.55
N ASP A 24 -9.67 -6.76 2.14
CA ASP A 24 -8.54 -6.52 3.03
C ASP A 24 -8.63 -5.06 3.49
N ALA A 25 -9.12 -4.89 4.72
CA ALA A 25 -9.13 -3.61 5.40
C ALA A 25 -7.76 -3.44 6.08
N ASP A 26 -7.05 -2.39 5.69
CA ASP A 26 -5.83 -1.91 6.34
C ASP A 26 -4.67 -2.93 6.33
N GLU A 27 -4.49 -3.64 5.21
CA GLU A 27 -3.37 -4.56 4.97
C GLU A 27 -2.03 -3.80 5.08
N LEU A 28 -1.15 -4.23 5.98
CA LEU A 28 0.19 -3.65 6.10
C LEU A 28 1.06 -4.13 4.93
N VAL A 29 1.42 -3.21 4.04
CA VAL A 29 2.31 -3.46 2.90
C VAL A 29 3.67 -2.82 3.13
N HIS A 30 4.71 -3.42 2.53
CA HIS A 30 6.09 -2.93 2.56
C HIS A 30 6.53 -2.63 1.13
N PHE A 31 7.19 -1.49 0.93
CA PHE A 31 7.70 -1.11 -0.39
C PHE A 31 8.89 -0.15 -0.25
N GLU A 32 9.74 -0.12 -1.27
CA GLU A 32 10.89 0.78 -1.31
C GLU A 32 10.50 2.15 -1.89
N SER A 33 11.03 3.22 -1.30
CA SER A 33 10.98 4.54 -1.94
C SER A 33 11.85 4.58 -3.19
N ALA A 34 11.58 5.53 -4.09
CA ALA A 34 12.40 5.70 -5.27
C ALA A 34 13.82 6.15 -4.85
N PRO A 35 14.89 5.49 -5.34
CA PRO A 35 16.26 5.86 -4.99
C PRO A 35 16.75 7.09 -5.77
N VAL A 36 17.50 7.95 -5.08
CA VAL A 36 18.13 9.16 -5.65
C VAL A 36 19.10 8.81 -6.74
N LYS A 37 18.75 9.11 -7.98
CA LYS A 37 19.67 8.92 -9.10
C LYS A 37 20.84 9.90 -9.00
N LEU A 38 22.06 9.37 -8.91
CA LEU A 38 23.26 10.19 -8.98
C LEU A 38 23.36 10.86 -10.35
N SER A 39 23.68 12.16 -10.36
CA SER A 39 23.85 12.89 -11.61
C SER A 39 25.09 12.37 -12.37
N PRO A 40 25.08 12.39 -13.72
CA PRO A 40 26.23 11.96 -14.52
C PRO A 40 27.51 12.71 -14.16
N LEU A 41 27.39 14.00 -13.83
CA LEU A 41 28.52 14.83 -13.41
C LEU A 41 29.15 14.33 -12.10
N ARG A 42 28.31 13.95 -11.12
CA ARG A 42 28.78 13.47 -9.82
C ARG A 42 29.47 12.11 -9.96
N ILE A 43 28.92 11.22 -10.78
CA ILE A 43 29.53 9.93 -11.11
C ILE A 43 30.89 10.13 -11.79
N ARG A 44 30.97 11.02 -12.80
CA ARG A 44 32.23 11.32 -13.50
C ARG A 44 33.29 11.86 -12.53
N LYS A 45 32.92 12.84 -11.71
CA LYS A 45 33.85 13.45 -10.75
C LYS A 45 34.42 12.43 -9.76
N ALA A 46 33.57 11.54 -9.22
CA ALA A 46 34.04 10.49 -8.31
C ALA A 46 34.95 9.49 -9.03
N SER A 47 34.60 9.09 -10.26
CA SER A 47 35.45 8.21 -11.06
C SER A 47 36.82 8.82 -11.37
N GLU A 48 36.90 10.13 -11.63
CA GLU A 48 38.18 10.85 -11.82
C GLU A 48 39.02 10.86 -10.54
N GLN A 49 38.38 10.81 -9.37
CA GLN A 49 39.02 10.74 -8.06
C GLN A 49 39.37 9.30 -7.63
N GLY A 50 39.10 8.30 -8.48
CA GLY A 50 39.28 6.89 -8.12
C GLY A 50 38.27 6.38 -7.07
N GLU A 51 37.20 7.13 -6.83
CA GLU A 51 36.13 6.76 -5.90
C GLU A 51 35.02 6.00 -6.63
N ASN A 52 34.52 4.94 -6.00
CA ASN A 52 33.30 4.26 -6.43
C ASN A 52 32.14 4.71 -5.54
N LEU A 53 31.18 5.42 -6.11
CA LEU A 53 29.98 5.84 -5.38
C LEU A 53 28.99 4.67 -5.33
N PRO A 54 28.55 4.24 -4.13
CA PRO A 54 27.48 3.27 -4.02
C PRO A 54 26.20 3.83 -4.67
N GLN A 55 25.49 2.96 -5.40
CA GLN A 55 24.17 3.28 -5.91
C GLN A 55 23.24 3.55 -4.73
N PRO A 56 22.57 4.72 -4.66
CA PRO A 56 21.58 4.98 -3.63
C PRO A 56 20.48 3.93 -3.71
N GLN A 57 20.11 3.39 -2.55
CA GLN A 57 19.01 2.44 -2.43
C GLN A 57 17.75 3.19 -1.97
N GLY A 58 16.59 2.61 -2.29
CA GLY A 58 15.32 3.08 -1.75
C GLY A 58 15.32 3.00 -0.22
N THR A 59 14.49 3.84 0.40
CA THR A 59 14.21 3.68 1.82
C THR A 59 13.03 2.73 1.97
N PRO A 60 13.12 1.68 2.81
CA PRO A 60 11.97 0.83 3.09
C PRO A 60 10.87 1.65 3.77
N LEU A 61 9.66 1.60 3.24
CA LEU A 61 8.47 2.28 3.73
C LEU A 61 7.37 1.27 4.08
N LEU A 62 6.49 1.69 4.98
CA LEU A 62 5.26 0.98 5.30
C LEU A 62 4.08 1.66 4.62
N GLY A 63 3.05 0.88 4.32
CA GLY A 63 1.76 1.40 3.92
C GLY A 63 0.61 0.57 4.46
N TYR A 64 -0.57 1.17 4.54
CA TYR A 64 -1.81 0.50 4.91
C TYR A 64 -2.73 0.53 3.70
N LEU A 65 -3.02 -0.65 3.16
CA LEU A 65 -3.78 -0.83 1.93
C LEU A 65 -5.18 -1.33 2.25
N SER A 66 -6.17 -0.54 1.89
CA SER A 66 -7.58 -0.81 2.17
C SER A 66 -8.34 -0.87 0.85
N ARG A 67 -9.13 -1.93 0.65
CA ARG A 67 -9.84 -2.17 -0.62
C ARG A 67 -11.36 -2.22 -0.41
N PRO A 68 -12.18 -1.75 -1.37
CA PRO A 68 -13.60 -2.02 -1.38
C PRO A 68 -13.89 -3.52 -1.59
N GLN A 69 -15.10 -3.97 -1.26
CA GLN A 69 -15.53 -5.33 -1.58
C GLN A 69 -15.73 -5.50 -3.10
N GLY A 70 -15.40 -6.69 -3.62
CA GLY A 70 -15.55 -7.05 -5.03
C GLY A 70 -14.22 -7.23 -5.76
N SER A 71 -14.28 -7.67 -7.01
CA SER A 71 -13.10 -8.06 -7.80
C SER A 71 -12.44 -6.92 -8.60
N GLY A 72 -12.95 -5.69 -8.51
CA GLY A 72 -12.41 -4.53 -9.22
C GLY A 72 -12.64 -4.56 -10.75
N PRO A 73 -12.01 -3.64 -11.52
CA PRO A 73 -11.00 -2.66 -11.10
C PRO A 73 -11.61 -1.49 -10.30
N PHE A 74 -10.81 -0.94 -9.39
CA PHE A 74 -11.17 0.23 -8.58
C PHE A 74 -10.22 1.39 -8.87
N PRO A 75 -10.69 2.65 -8.85
CA PRO A 75 -9.79 3.80 -8.79
C PRO A 75 -8.98 3.77 -7.49
N ALA A 76 -7.73 4.27 -7.53
CA ALA A 76 -6.82 4.26 -6.40
C ALA A 76 -6.51 5.68 -5.90
N ILE A 77 -6.39 5.85 -4.58
CA ILE A 77 -5.95 7.08 -3.92
C ILE A 77 -4.77 6.75 -3.01
N VAL A 78 -3.70 7.54 -3.12
CA VAL A 78 -2.57 7.49 -2.18
C VAL A 78 -2.72 8.62 -1.17
N VAL A 79 -2.80 8.27 0.10
CA VAL A 79 -2.91 9.22 1.21
C VAL A 79 -1.54 9.41 1.85
N MET A 80 -1.10 10.67 1.88
CA MET A 80 0.17 11.07 2.48
C MET A 80 -0.09 11.87 3.75
N HIS A 81 0.54 11.49 4.86
CA HIS A 81 0.44 12.26 6.10
C HIS A 81 1.33 13.52 6.09
N GLY A 82 0.89 14.54 6.84
CA GLY A 82 1.64 15.77 7.07
C GLY A 82 2.71 15.63 8.18
N CYS A 83 3.16 16.77 8.71
CA CYS A 83 4.23 16.83 9.71
C CYS A 83 3.88 16.12 11.04
N GLU A 84 2.60 15.93 11.35
CA GLU A 84 2.13 15.30 12.59
C GLU A 84 2.09 13.76 12.53
N GLY A 85 2.56 13.16 11.45
CA GLY A 85 2.63 11.70 11.30
C GLY A 85 1.26 11.03 11.11
N MET A 86 1.18 9.77 11.52
CA MET A 86 0.01 8.89 11.38
C MET A 86 -1.09 9.19 12.41
N ARG A 87 -1.66 10.40 12.35
CA ARG A 87 -2.83 10.79 13.15
C ARG A 87 -4.04 9.92 12.81
N PHE A 88 -4.98 9.80 13.74
CA PHE A 88 -6.23 9.04 13.56
C PHE A 88 -6.99 9.41 12.28
N SER A 89 -7.01 10.70 11.92
CA SER A 89 -7.63 11.16 10.68
C SER A 89 -7.01 10.52 9.44
N VAL A 90 -5.69 10.43 9.39
CA VAL A 90 -4.93 9.88 8.25
C VAL A 90 -4.98 8.35 8.25
N LYS A 91 -4.79 7.73 9.42
CA LYS A 91 -4.69 6.27 9.53
C LYS A 91 -6.03 5.56 9.39
N ASP A 92 -7.11 6.12 9.95
CA ASP A 92 -8.38 5.42 10.11
C ASP A 92 -9.54 6.12 9.40
N LEU A 93 -9.73 7.42 9.65
CA LEU A 93 -10.95 8.11 9.22
C LEU A 93 -11.04 8.27 7.71
N TRP A 94 -9.98 8.80 7.09
CA TRP A 94 -9.95 9.02 5.65
C TRP A 94 -9.97 7.73 4.83
N PRO A 95 -9.16 6.71 5.13
CA PRO A 95 -9.17 5.46 4.37
C PRO A 95 -10.53 4.78 4.40
N LYS A 96 -11.16 4.66 5.58
CA LYS A 96 -12.51 4.08 5.70
C LYS A 96 -13.55 4.85 4.88
N ARG A 97 -13.46 6.19 4.88
CA ARG A 97 -14.37 7.05 4.09
C ARG A 97 -14.14 6.94 2.59
N LEU A 98 -12.89 6.88 2.15
CA LEU A 98 -12.53 6.75 0.74
C LEU A 98 -12.86 5.36 0.20
N VAL A 99 -12.63 4.30 0.99
CA VAL A 99 -13.04 2.93 0.65
C VAL A 99 -14.56 2.83 0.51
N SER A 100 -15.33 3.47 1.39
CA SER A 100 -16.81 3.47 1.26
C SER A 100 -17.32 4.21 0.03
N TRP A 101 -16.48 5.03 -0.61
CA TRP A 101 -16.75 5.67 -1.90
C TRP A 101 -16.29 4.82 -3.11
N GLY A 102 -15.72 3.63 -2.88
CA GLY A 102 -15.30 2.71 -3.94
C GLY A 102 -13.85 2.89 -4.40
N TYR A 103 -13.00 3.56 -3.61
CA TYR A 103 -11.57 3.68 -3.91
C TYR A 103 -10.74 2.62 -3.19
N VAL A 104 -9.72 2.09 -3.86
CA VAL A 104 -8.60 1.45 -3.17
C VAL A 104 -7.73 2.56 -2.58
N VAL A 105 -7.35 2.42 -1.32
CA VAL A 105 -6.61 3.46 -0.60
C VAL A 105 -5.31 2.89 -0.09
N LEU A 106 -4.20 3.55 -0.42
CA LEU A 106 -2.90 3.29 0.20
C LEU A 106 -2.53 4.48 1.09
N VAL A 107 -2.49 4.28 2.40
CA VAL A 107 -1.90 5.26 3.32
C VAL A 107 -0.42 4.97 3.44
N VAL A 108 0.43 5.92 3.07
CA VAL A 108 1.89 5.76 3.18
C VAL A 108 2.38 6.27 4.52
N ASP A 109 3.05 5.41 5.29
CA ASP A 109 3.74 5.76 6.53
C ASP A 109 5.22 5.95 6.25
N SER A 110 5.60 7.22 6.18
CA SER A 110 6.98 7.64 5.90
C SER A 110 7.83 7.86 7.15
N PHE A 111 7.24 7.73 8.34
CA PHE A 111 7.89 8.11 9.60
C PHE A 111 8.35 6.91 10.39
N THR A 112 7.59 5.82 10.41
CA THR A 112 7.86 4.67 11.29
C THR A 112 9.22 4.03 10.98
N THR A 113 9.55 3.76 9.72
CA THR A 113 10.84 3.14 9.35
C THR A 113 12.04 4.06 9.56
N ARG A 114 11.78 5.37 9.70
CA ARG A 114 12.79 6.40 9.99
C ARG A 114 12.87 6.77 11.46
N ASN A 115 12.08 6.13 12.33
CA ASN A 115 11.96 6.43 13.75
C ASN A 115 11.62 7.92 14.03
N ILE A 116 10.73 8.49 13.22
CA ILE A 116 10.27 9.89 13.33
C ILE A 116 8.88 9.91 14.00
N LYS A 117 8.65 10.86 14.91
CA LYS A 117 7.34 11.02 15.59
C LYS A 117 6.53 12.19 15.01
N ASP A 118 7.13 13.36 14.94
CA ASP A 118 6.56 14.57 14.35
C ASP A 118 7.68 15.49 13.88
N THR A 119 7.41 16.33 12.88
CA THR A 119 8.39 17.29 12.34
C THR A 119 7.78 18.65 12.06
N CYS A 120 6.76 19.03 12.80
CA CYS A 120 6.11 20.33 12.56
C CYS A 120 7.02 21.52 12.92
N GLN A 121 8.08 21.28 13.70
CA GLN A 121 9.07 22.27 14.09
C GLN A 121 10.47 21.96 13.53
N SER A 122 10.61 21.04 12.58
CA SER A 122 11.92 20.58 12.11
C SER A 122 11.92 20.24 10.63
N TYR A 123 13.05 20.47 9.96
CA TYR A 123 13.26 20.10 8.56
C TYR A 123 13.73 18.65 8.44
N LEU A 124 13.14 17.90 7.51
CA LEU A 124 13.53 16.51 7.22
C LEU A 124 14.09 16.39 5.80
N PRO A 125 15.42 16.35 5.63
CA PRO A 125 16.02 16.12 4.32
C PRO A 125 15.65 14.73 3.75
N ASP A 126 15.51 13.72 4.59
CA ASP A 126 15.34 12.33 4.13
C ASP A 126 14.00 12.08 3.42
N ARG A 127 12.93 12.79 3.79
CA ARG A 127 11.64 12.71 3.07
C ARG A 127 11.63 13.47 1.76
N VAL A 128 12.51 14.47 1.61
CA VAL A 128 12.57 15.27 0.38
C VAL A 128 13.04 14.38 -0.77
N PHE A 129 13.97 13.47 -0.51
CA PHE A 129 14.45 12.52 -1.51
C PHE A 129 13.38 11.57 -2.03
N ASP A 130 12.40 11.17 -1.21
CA ASP A 130 11.27 10.32 -1.66
C ASP A 130 10.46 10.96 -2.80
N ALA A 131 10.44 12.29 -2.90
CA ALA A 131 9.72 13.00 -3.95
C ALA A 131 10.52 13.14 -5.25
N TYR A 132 11.85 13.06 -5.18
CA TYR A 132 12.72 13.38 -6.32
C TYR A 132 13.16 12.15 -7.13
N GLY A 133 12.98 10.93 -6.61
CA GLY A 133 13.60 9.76 -7.21
C GLY A 133 15.07 9.86 -6.94
#